data_AF-A0A7C1KHH6-F1
#
_entry.id   AF-A0A7C1KHH6-F1
#
_cell.length_a   1.000
_cell.length_b   1.000
_cell.length_c   1.000
_cell.angle_alpha   90.00
_cell.angle_beta   90.00
_cell.angle_gamma   90.00
#
_symmetry.space_group_name_H-M   'P 1'
#
loop_
_entity.id
_entity.type
_entity.pdbx_description
1 polymer ?
#
loop_
_entity_poly.entity_id
_entity_poly.type
_entity_poly.pdbx_seq_one_letter_code
_entity_poly.pdbx_strand_id
1 'polypeptide(L)'
;MTDSSEPRERTCRQFRRAVLALPDPRFVPSRLRQHSQQCADCRVWAEQAAELESALSQLRVPPSSGGKARLLAQLGPASGAIPSSFCRSPAPESQKAPRQGHGKLRSWLMTAGALAAALVLAVLYYAGSGSRPQREVASSEAPYPFLQQLVAHDVALARANTPGQRLQALSALADTVAQETQALARIASPEELRELVRWYDKVVERGLIQQAEEWAAQMQTERERQQLLEMAGRLAATAQATENLLDTVPPHAQLVLRQLAQTAREGEHKIKRLSGT
;
A
#
# COMPACT_ATOMS: atom_id res chain seq x y z
N MET A 1 -29.54 -15.10 -21.91
CA MET A 1 -29.60 -13.66 -21.58
C MET A 1 -28.16 -13.18 -21.47
N THR A 2 -27.57 -12.74 -22.57
CA THR A 2 -26.21 -12.18 -22.60
C THR A 2 -26.26 -10.77 -22.05
N ASP A 3 -25.46 -10.54 -21.03
CA ASP A 3 -25.39 -9.31 -20.26
C ASP A 3 -24.92 -8.14 -21.14
N SER A 4 -25.83 -7.21 -21.43
CA SER A 4 -25.55 -6.04 -22.28
C SER A 4 -24.88 -4.89 -21.52
N SER A 5 -24.36 -5.15 -20.31
CA SER A 5 -23.75 -4.14 -19.42
C SER A 5 -22.25 -3.89 -19.71
N GLU A 6 -21.50 -4.89 -20.16
CA GLU A 6 -20.05 -4.77 -20.38
C GLU A 6 -19.57 -3.61 -21.28
N PRO A 7 -20.22 -3.28 -22.43
CA PRO A 7 -19.73 -2.18 -23.26
C PRO A 7 -19.90 -0.82 -22.57
N ARG A 8 -20.92 -0.66 -21.71
CA ARG A 8 -21.17 0.59 -20.99
C ARG A 8 -20.10 0.85 -19.92
N GLU A 9 -19.74 -0.16 -19.15
CA GLU A 9 -18.74 -0.01 -18.08
C GLU A 9 -17.37 0.46 -18.60
N ARG A 10 -16.91 -0.09 -19.74
CA ARG A 10 -15.64 0.33 -20.36
C ARG A 10 -15.69 1.79 -20.78
N THR A 11 -16.81 2.25 -21.35
CA THR A 11 -16.98 3.66 -21.76
C THR A 11 -17.04 4.61 -20.56
N CYS A 12 -17.73 4.26 -19.48
CA CYS A 12 -17.77 5.07 -18.26
C CYS A 12 -16.39 5.22 -17.62
N ARG A 13 -15.60 4.13 -17.56
CA ARG A 13 -14.23 4.16 -17.04
C ARG A 13 -13.31 5.06 -17.88
N GLN A 14 -13.44 5.00 -19.20
CA GLN A 14 -12.68 5.85 -20.11
C GLN A 14 -13.07 7.33 -19.98
N PHE A 15 -14.36 7.62 -19.84
CA PHE A 15 -14.87 8.97 -19.57
C PHE A 15 -14.26 9.57 -18.30
N ARG A 16 -14.32 8.84 -17.16
CA ARG A 16 -13.75 9.31 -15.89
C ARG A 16 -12.26 9.64 -16.00
N ARG A 17 -11.47 8.75 -16.64
CA ARG A 17 -10.05 9.00 -16.88
C ARG A 17 -9.81 10.23 -17.76
N ALA A 18 -10.62 10.42 -18.79
CA ALA A 18 -10.48 11.55 -19.71
C ALA A 18 -10.78 12.88 -19.02
N VAL A 19 -11.82 12.95 -18.16
CA VAL A 19 -12.13 14.18 -17.41
C VAL A 19 -11.07 14.49 -16.35
N LEU A 20 -10.55 13.48 -15.63
CA LEU A 20 -9.43 13.68 -14.69
C LEU A 20 -8.13 14.15 -15.36
N ALA A 21 -8.00 13.93 -16.67
CA ALA A 21 -6.84 14.39 -17.45
C ALA A 21 -7.01 15.81 -18.01
N LEU A 22 -8.19 16.42 -17.86
CA LEU A 22 -8.41 17.79 -18.31
C LEU A 22 -7.67 18.78 -17.40
N PRO A 23 -7.05 19.84 -17.95
CA PRO A 23 -6.48 20.92 -17.14
C PRO A 23 -7.51 21.62 -16.25
N ASP A 24 -8.77 21.67 -16.70
CA ASP A 24 -9.89 22.21 -15.96
C ASP A 24 -11.13 21.32 -16.19
N PRO A 25 -11.56 20.50 -15.21
CA PRO A 25 -12.69 19.60 -15.36
C PRO A 25 -14.04 20.33 -15.52
N ARG A 26 -14.11 21.63 -15.25
CA ARG A 26 -15.32 22.44 -15.47
C ARG A 26 -15.63 22.60 -16.97
N PHE A 27 -14.62 22.47 -17.83
CA PHE A 27 -14.76 22.58 -19.28
C PHE A 27 -14.69 21.21 -19.97
N VAL A 28 -15.77 20.43 -19.87
CA VAL A 28 -15.87 19.12 -20.53
C VAL A 28 -15.99 19.29 -22.07
N PRO A 29 -15.04 18.75 -22.87
CA PRO A 29 -15.10 18.78 -24.34
C PRO A 29 -16.38 18.16 -24.89
N SER A 30 -16.83 18.62 -26.06
CA SER A 30 -18.10 18.19 -26.67
C SER A 30 -18.23 16.67 -26.84
N ARG A 31 -17.13 15.98 -27.20
CA ARG A 31 -17.10 14.51 -27.33
C ARG A 31 -17.44 13.79 -26.02
N LEU A 32 -16.95 14.30 -24.89
CA LEU A 32 -17.23 13.73 -23.57
C LEU A 32 -18.64 14.14 -23.10
N ARG A 33 -19.06 15.37 -23.40
CA ARG A 33 -20.39 15.89 -23.04
C ARG A 33 -21.53 15.08 -23.63
N GLN A 34 -21.38 14.58 -24.86
CA GLN A 34 -22.38 13.71 -25.49
C GLN A 34 -22.62 12.44 -24.66
N HIS A 35 -21.57 11.84 -24.10
CA HIS A 35 -21.69 10.66 -23.24
C HIS A 35 -22.32 10.99 -21.88
N SER A 36 -21.89 12.08 -21.21
CA SER A 36 -22.48 12.47 -19.92
C SER A 36 -23.96 12.86 -20.03
N GLN A 37 -24.41 13.36 -21.17
CA GLN A 37 -25.84 13.61 -21.42
C GLN A 37 -26.67 12.31 -21.50
N GLN A 38 -26.06 11.20 -21.91
CA GLN A 38 -26.72 9.91 -22.07
C GLN A 38 -26.55 8.98 -20.86
N CYS A 39 -25.60 9.27 -19.96
CA CYS A 39 -25.28 8.45 -18.79
C CYS A 39 -25.35 9.27 -17.50
N ALA A 40 -26.35 8.96 -16.65
CA ALA A 40 -26.58 9.67 -15.40
C ALA A 40 -25.38 9.61 -14.44
N ASP A 41 -24.71 8.45 -14.33
CA ASP A 41 -23.54 8.29 -13.44
C ASP A 41 -22.36 9.16 -13.89
N CYS A 42 -22.13 9.25 -15.20
CA CYS A 42 -21.05 10.09 -15.74
C CYS A 42 -21.38 11.59 -15.61
N ARG A 43 -22.67 11.96 -15.63
CA ARG A 43 -23.10 13.34 -15.35
C ARG A 43 -22.81 13.73 -13.90
N VAL A 44 -23.29 12.94 -12.93
CA VAL A 44 -23.06 13.19 -11.50
C VAL A 44 -21.57 13.27 -11.20
N TRP A 45 -20.78 12.34 -11.76
CA TRP A 45 -19.34 12.33 -11.54
C TRP A 45 -18.64 13.56 -12.15
N ALA A 46 -19.09 14.06 -13.33
CA ALA A 46 -18.54 15.28 -13.92
C ALA A 46 -18.89 16.55 -13.12
N GLU A 47 -20.09 16.61 -12.55
CA GLU A 47 -20.51 17.69 -11.65
C GLU A 47 -19.66 17.71 -10.37
N GLN A 48 -19.41 16.54 -9.76
CA GLN A 48 -18.51 16.41 -8.60
C GLN A 48 -17.08 16.86 -8.91
N ALA A 49 -16.55 16.50 -10.08
CA ALA A 49 -15.20 16.93 -10.49
C ALA A 49 -15.13 18.47 -10.66
N ALA A 50 -16.18 19.09 -11.21
CA ALA A 50 -16.27 20.54 -11.35
C ALA A 50 -16.42 21.27 -10.00
N GLU A 51 -17.19 20.70 -9.07
CA GLU A 51 -17.37 21.22 -7.71
C GLU A 51 -16.06 21.17 -6.91
N LEU A 52 -15.32 20.06 -7.00
CA LEU A 52 -14.01 19.92 -6.37
C LEU A 52 -13.02 20.98 -6.88
N GLU A 53 -12.96 21.20 -8.20
CA GLU A 53 -12.08 22.23 -8.80
C GLU A 53 -12.49 23.64 -8.36
N SER A 54 -13.79 23.92 -8.28
CA SER A 54 -14.31 25.18 -7.74
C SER A 54 -13.88 25.38 -6.28
N ALA A 55 -14.03 24.36 -5.43
CA ALA A 55 -13.60 24.41 -4.04
C ALA A 55 -12.08 24.63 -3.93
N LEU A 56 -11.27 23.94 -4.74
CA LEU A 56 -9.82 24.13 -4.80
C LEU A 56 -9.44 25.56 -5.20
N SER A 57 -10.18 26.18 -6.12
CA SER A 57 -9.93 27.57 -6.54
C SER A 57 -10.26 28.60 -5.45
N GLN A 58 -11.13 28.24 -4.49
CA GLN A 58 -11.47 29.08 -3.34
C GLN A 58 -10.48 28.93 -2.17
N LEU A 59 -9.67 27.87 -2.16
CA LEU A 59 -8.62 27.73 -1.17
C LEU A 59 -7.62 28.86 -1.36
N ARG A 60 -7.56 29.77 -0.38
CA ARG A 60 -6.52 30.78 -0.31
C ARG A 60 -5.18 30.07 -0.21
N VAL A 61 -4.41 30.11 -1.29
CA VAL A 61 -3.00 29.71 -1.23
C VAL A 61 -2.35 30.69 -0.25
N PRO A 62 -1.85 30.23 0.91
CA PRO A 62 -1.16 31.13 1.82
C PRO A 62 -0.03 31.79 1.03
N PRO A 63 0.19 33.10 1.19
CA PRO A 63 1.28 33.78 0.51
C PRO A 63 2.53 32.98 0.82
N SER A 64 3.23 32.51 -0.21
CA SER A 64 4.44 31.73 -0.02
C SER A 64 5.39 32.59 0.80
N SER A 65 5.54 32.29 2.09
CA SER A 65 6.63 32.82 2.88
C SER A 65 7.91 32.48 2.10
N GLY A 66 8.90 33.36 2.07
CA GLY A 66 10.06 33.27 1.15
C GLY A 66 10.87 31.96 1.15
N GLY A 67 10.45 30.93 1.89
CA GLY A 67 10.93 29.56 1.83
C GLY A 67 11.07 28.99 0.42
N LYS A 68 10.14 29.23 -0.51
CA LYS A 68 10.33 28.77 -1.91
C LYS A 68 11.52 29.44 -2.59
N ALA A 69 11.69 30.76 -2.42
CA ALA A 69 12.86 31.47 -2.94
C ALA A 69 14.15 31.00 -2.25
N ARG A 70 14.09 30.68 -0.95
CA ARG A 70 15.21 30.13 -0.18
C ARG A 70 15.60 28.73 -0.64
N LEU A 71 14.63 27.86 -0.91
CA LEU A 71 14.83 26.51 -1.45
C LEU A 71 15.40 26.58 -2.88
N LEU A 72 14.85 27.46 -3.72
CA LEU A 72 15.37 27.69 -5.08
C LEU A 72 16.77 28.30 -5.06
N ALA A 73 17.10 29.14 -4.08
CA ALA A 73 18.46 29.64 -3.88
C ALA A 73 19.42 28.54 -3.40
N GLN A 74 18.95 27.59 -2.58
CA GLN A 74 19.73 26.41 -2.17
C GLN A 74 19.95 25.41 -3.31
N LEU A 75 18.99 25.31 -4.23
CA LEU A 75 19.07 24.47 -5.43
C LEU A 75 19.76 25.20 -6.61
N GLY A 76 19.95 26.52 -6.51
CA GLY A 76 20.76 27.33 -7.41
C GLY A 76 22.25 26.98 -7.28
N PRO A 77 23.08 27.51 -8.20
CA PRO A 77 23.94 26.76 -9.11
C PRO A 77 24.94 25.82 -8.41
N ALA A 78 24.46 24.73 -7.84
CA ALA A 78 25.21 23.47 -7.79
C ALA A 78 25.15 22.75 -9.14
N SER A 79 24.86 23.46 -10.25
CA SER A 79 25.25 23.09 -11.61
C SER A 79 26.75 23.32 -11.82
N GLY A 80 27.56 22.77 -10.92
CA GLY A 80 28.95 22.46 -11.23
C GLY A 80 28.95 21.16 -11.99
N ALA A 81 29.02 21.26 -13.32
CA ALA A 81 29.33 20.18 -14.27
C ALA A 81 28.68 18.83 -13.95
N ILE A 82 27.54 18.53 -14.59
CA ILE A 82 27.21 17.12 -14.85
C ILE A 82 28.40 16.58 -15.66
N PRO A 83 29.21 15.64 -15.14
CA PRO A 83 30.30 15.09 -15.90
C PRO A 83 29.67 14.32 -17.07
N SER A 84 29.87 14.83 -18.28
CA SER A 84 29.38 14.26 -19.54
C SER A 84 30.14 12.98 -19.94
N SER A 85 30.57 12.18 -18.97
CA SER A 85 31.56 11.10 -19.14
C SER A 85 31.05 9.72 -18.72
N PHE A 86 29.78 9.40 -18.93
CA PHE A 86 29.25 8.03 -18.96
C PHE A 86 28.10 8.01 -19.99
N CYS A 87 28.11 7.28 -21.12
CA CYS A 87 28.81 6.07 -21.52
C CYS A 87 29.20 6.15 -23.00
N ARG A 88 30.51 6.17 -23.30
CA ARG A 88 31.03 5.80 -24.62
C ARG A 88 31.02 4.27 -24.68
N SER A 89 30.05 3.68 -25.38
CA SER A 89 30.09 2.24 -25.70
C SER A 89 31.35 1.93 -26.51
N PRO A 90 32.19 0.96 -26.10
CA PRO A 90 33.26 0.50 -26.95
C PRO A 90 32.66 -0.20 -28.18
N ALA A 91 33.13 0.20 -29.36
CA ALA A 91 32.82 -0.44 -30.62
C ALA A 91 33.25 -1.92 -30.58
N PRO A 92 32.45 -2.86 -31.12
CA PRO A 92 32.81 -4.26 -31.11
C PRO A 92 33.98 -4.52 -32.07
N GLU A 93 35.10 -4.93 -31.49
CA GLU A 93 36.28 -5.40 -32.20
C GLU A 93 35.94 -6.70 -32.96
N SER A 94 36.24 -6.67 -34.26
CA SER A 94 36.03 -7.78 -35.20
C SER A 94 37.00 -8.91 -34.91
N GLN A 95 36.59 -9.89 -34.09
CA GLN A 95 37.33 -11.13 -33.92
C GLN A 95 36.91 -12.16 -34.99
N LYS A 96 37.89 -12.52 -35.82
CA LYS A 96 37.81 -13.57 -36.83
C LYS A 96 37.59 -14.93 -36.18
N ALA A 97 36.66 -15.68 -36.76
CA ALA A 97 36.32 -17.05 -36.41
C ALA A 97 37.48 -18.05 -36.54
N PRO A 98 37.43 -19.15 -35.76
CA PRO A 98 37.69 -20.48 -36.26
C PRO A 98 36.37 -21.25 -36.42
N ARG A 99 36.19 -21.80 -37.61
CA ARG A 99 35.18 -22.82 -37.93
C ARG A 99 35.46 -24.10 -37.14
N GLN A 100 34.38 -24.78 -36.76
CA GLN A 100 34.12 -26.23 -36.87
C GLN A 100 33.55 -26.84 -35.58
N GLY A 101 32.42 -27.55 -35.72
CA GLY A 101 31.88 -28.42 -34.68
C GLY A 101 30.36 -28.50 -34.69
N HIS A 102 29.79 -29.22 -35.66
CA HIS A 102 28.37 -29.57 -35.69
C HIS A 102 27.97 -30.48 -34.51
N GLY A 103 26.93 -30.11 -33.77
CA GLY A 103 26.35 -30.98 -32.74
C GLY A 103 25.10 -30.41 -32.06
N LYS A 104 23.94 -30.62 -32.71
CA LYS A 104 22.56 -30.56 -32.20
C LYS A 104 22.36 -30.10 -30.72
N LEU A 105 22.15 -28.80 -30.49
CA LEU A 105 21.60 -28.30 -29.20
C LEU A 105 20.89 -26.93 -29.36
N ARG A 106 19.97 -26.85 -30.34
CA ARG A 106 19.32 -25.60 -30.78
C ARG A 106 17.84 -25.51 -30.38
N SER A 107 17.50 -25.68 -29.11
CA SER A 107 16.15 -25.33 -28.62
C SER A 107 16.05 -24.72 -27.22
N TRP A 108 17.14 -24.60 -26.44
CA TRP A 108 17.04 -24.22 -25.02
C TRP A 108 17.53 -22.81 -24.64
N LEU A 109 18.05 -22.02 -25.59
CA LEU A 109 18.64 -20.70 -25.30
C LEU A 109 17.74 -19.48 -25.64
N MET A 110 16.48 -19.70 -26.01
CA MET A 110 15.55 -18.60 -26.37
C MET A 110 14.66 -18.13 -25.20
N THR A 111 14.77 -18.70 -24.00
CA THR A 111 13.92 -18.30 -22.85
C THR A 111 14.65 -17.51 -21.76
N ALA A 112 15.98 -17.43 -21.78
CA ALA A 112 16.74 -16.72 -20.74
C ALA A 112 17.00 -15.23 -21.04
N GLY A 113 16.89 -14.78 -22.30
CA GLY A 113 17.19 -13.39 -22.69
C GLY A 113 16.08 -12.38 -22.43
N ALA A 114 14.82 -12.82 -22.33
CA ALA A 114 13.67 -11.90 -22.21
C ALA A 114 13.46 -11.34 -20.79
N LEU A 115 13.87 -12.09 -19.75
CA LEU A 115 13.67 -11.67 -18.36
C LEU A 115 14.64 -10.56 -17.92
N ALA A 116 15.89 -10.58 -18.41
CA ALA A 116 16.88 -9.57 -18.05
C ALA A 116 16.52 -8.17 -18.62
N ALA A 117 16.01 -8.11 -19.85
CA ALA A 117 15.59 -6.84 -20.46
C ALA A 117 14.34 -6.25 -19.77
N ALA A 118 13.40 -7.10 -19.31
CA ALA A 118 12.23 -6.65 -18.57
C ALA A 118 12.59 -6.06 -17.19
N LEU A 119 13.56 -6.66 -16.49
CA LEU A 119 14.03 -6.13 -15.21
C LEU A 119 14.75 -4.79 -15.36
N VAL A 120 15.58 -4.62 -16.39
CA VAL A 120 16.25 -3.34 -16.66
C VAL A 120 15.25 -2.25 -17.05
N LEU A 121 14.23 -2.57 -17.85
CA LEU A 121 13.16 -1.61 -18.16
C LEU A 121 12.30 -1.27 -16.94
N ALA A 122 12.03 -2.22 -16.03
CA ALA A 122 11.32 -1.95 -14.79
C ALA A 122 12.14 -1.05 -13.84
N VAL A 123 13.45 -1.30 -13.71
CA VAL A 123 14.34 -0.48 -12.89
C VAL A 123 14.53 0.92 -13.49
N LEU A 124 14.67 1.04 -14.82
CA LEU A 124 14.74 2.34 -15.51
C LEU A 124 13.41 3.09 -15.46
N TYR A 125 12.27 2.41 -15.51
CA TYR A 125 10.97 3.03 -15.31
C TYR A 125 10.80 3.54 -13.88
N TYR A 126 11.27 2.79 -12.88
CA TYR A 126 11.20 3.18 -11.47
C TYR A 126 12.19 4.31 -11.12
N ALA A 127 13.38 4.33 -11.74
CA ALA A 127 14.37 5.39 -11.57
C ALA A 127 14.03 6.65 -12.40
N GLY A 128 13.38 6.48 -13.55
CA GLY A 128 12.94 7.54 -14.45
C GLY A 128 11.57 8.14 -14.13
N SER A 129 10.75 7.45 -13.32
CA SER A 129 9.56 8.02 -12.67
C SER A 129 9.98 8.91 -11.50
N GLY A 130 10.89 9.84 -11.79
CA GLY A 130 11.49 10.76 -10.84
C GLY A 130 10.44 11.31 -9.91
N SER A 131 10.79 11.28 -8.62
CA SER A 131 10.12 11.93 -7.51
C SER A 131 9.36 13.15 -8.00
N ARG A 132 8.04 12.99 -8.20
CA ARG A 132 7.15 14.14 -8.32
C ARG A 132 7.50 15.04 -7.14
N PRO A 133 7.79 16.33 -7.36
CA PRO A 133 8.17 17.22 -6.27
C PRO A 133 7.12 17.02 -5.19
N GLN A 134 7.55 16.54 -4.02
CA GLN A 134 6.66 16.36 -2.89
C GLN A 134 5.95 17.69 -2.72
N ARG A 135 4.67 17.72 -3.11
CA ARG A 135 3.81 18.87 -2.87
C ARG A 135 3.95 19.09 -1.38
N GLU A 136 4.50 20.23 -1.01
CA GLU A 136 4.66 20.65 0.37
C GLU A 136 3.25 20.67 0.96
N VAL A 137 2.83 19.55 1.52
CA VAL A 137 1.52 19.36 2.14
C VAL A 137 1.58 20.32 3.31
N ALA A 138 0.82 21.42 3.21
CA ALA A 138 0.62 22.34 4.32
C ALA A 138 0.46 21.52 5.58
N SER A 139 1.31 21.77 6.58
CA SER A 139 1.37 20.99 7.82
C SER A 139 -0.05 20.81 8.35
N SER A 140 -0.57 19.62 8.08
CA SER A 140 -1.89 19.21 8.51
C SER A 140 -1.90 19.28 10.02
N GLU A 141 -3.01 19.76 10.55
CA GLU A 141 -3.45 19.61 11.93
C GLU A 141 -2.91 18.31 12.54
N ALA A 142 -2.40 18.39 13.78
CA ALA A 142 -1.54 17.40 14.42
C ALA A 142 -1.93 15.96 14.01
N PRO A 143 -1.01 15.19 13.38
CA PRO A 143 -1.39 13.91 12.78
C PRO A 143 -2.06 13.04 13.83
N TYR A 144 -3.22 12.48 13.50
CA TYR A 144 -3.97 11.60 14.41
C TYR A 144 -3.03 10.55 15.01
N PRO A 145 -2.97 10.38 16.35
CA PRO A 145 -1.92 9.61 17.02
C PRO A 145 -1.85 8.15 16.53
N PHE A 146 -3.00 7.54 16.22
CA PHE A 146 -3.06 6.19 15.62
C PHE A 146 -2.35 6.10 14.27
N LEU A 147 -2.47 7.12 13.41
CA LEU A 147 -1.76 7.13 12.13
C LEU A 147 -0.24 7.24 12.31
N GLN A 148 0.20 8.00 13.32
CA GLN A 148 1.63 8.07 13.66
C GLN A 148 2.16 6.70 14.11
N GLN A 149 1.38 5.98 14.94
CA GLN A 149 1.74 4.62 15.37
C GLN A 149 1.77 3.65 14.18
N LEU A 150 0.76 3.67 13.31
CA LEU A 150 0.72 2.87 12.08
C LEU A 150 1.97 3.08 11.21
N VAL A 151 2.34 4.34 10.97
CA VAL A 151 3.56 4.66 10.20
C VAL A 151 4.81 4.17 10.93
N ALA A 152 4.88 4.30 12.25
CA ALA A 152 5.99 3.79 13.04
C ALA A 152 6.11 2.25 12.94
N HIS A 153 5.00 1.52 12.95
CA HIS A 153 4.97 0.08 12.75
C HIS A 153 5.37 -0.34 11.34
N ASP A 154 4.94 0.39 10.31
CA ASP A 154 5.35 0.15 8.92
C ASP A 154 6.87 0.35 8.74
N VAL A 155 7.42 1.43 9.31
CA VAL A 155 8.86 1.68 9.34
C VAL A 155 9.60 0.58 10.12
N ALA A 156 9.06 0.11 11.24
CA ALA A 156 9.64 -0.98 12.01
C ALA A 156 9.64 -2.30 11.22
N LEU A 157 8.55 -2.59 10.50
CA LEU A 157 8.42 -3.76 9.65
C LEU A 157 9.42 -3.71 8.48
N ALA A 158 9.59 -2.55 7.85
CA ALA A 158 10.56 -2.34 6.78
C ALA A 158 12.01 -2.49 7.26
N ARG A 159 12.29 -2.16 8.53
CA ARG A 159 13.62 -2.30 9.15
C ARG A 159 13.90 -3.70 9.71
N ALA A 160 12.88 -4.55 9.85
CA ALA A 160 13.01 -5.85 10.46
C ALA A 160 13.75 -6.83 9.52
N ASN A 161 14.96 -7.19 9.93
CA ASN A 161 15.88 -8.02 9.13
C ASN A 161 15.80 -9.51 9.47
N THR A 162 15.10 -9.87 10.54
CA THR A 162 14.94 -11.27 10.97
C THR A 162 13.45 -11.63 11.07
N PRO A 163 13.09 -12.92 10.90
CA PRO A 163 11.70 -13.37 11.04
C PRO A 163 11.08 -12.99 12.40
N GLY A 164 11.84 -13.19 13.50
CA GLY A 164 11.41 -12.80 14.84
C GLY A 164 11.15 -11.29 14.99
N GLN A 165 12.00 -10.43 14.39
CA GLN A 165 11.76 -8.98 14.39
C GLN A 165 10.51 -8.59 13.59
N ARG A 166 10.27 -9.24 12.46
CA ARG A 166 9.06 -9.00 11.63
C ARG A 166 7.81 -9.40 12.38
N LEU A 167 7.82 -10.56 13.02
CA LEU A 167 6.72 -11.03 13.85
C LEU A 167 6.44 -10.10 15.03
N GLN A 168 7.49 -9.61 15.70
CA GLN A 168 7.33 -8.62 16.75
C GLN A 168 6.70 -7.32 16.25
N ALA A 169 7.12 -6.82 15.08
CA ALA A 169 6.54 -5.62 14.47
C ALA A 169 5.06 -5.83 14.07
N LEU A 170 4.74 -7.00 13.50
CA LEU A 170 3.36 -7.37 13.15
C LEU A 170 2.46 -7.54 14.37
N SER A 171 2.96 -8.17 15.44
CA SER A 171 2.25 -8.29 16.71
C SER A 171 1.95 -6.91 17.30
N ALA A 172 2.92 -6.00 17.28
CA ALA A 172 2.70 -4.63 17.77
C ALA A 172 1.67 -3.88 16.91
N LEU A 173 1.71 -4.05 15.59
CA LEU A 173 0.70 -3.47 14.69
C LEU A 173 -0.71 -4.03 14.98
N ALA A 174 -0.83 -5.34 15.21
CA ALA A 174 -2.10 -5.97 15.59
C ALA A 174 -2.64 -5.41 16.90
N ASP A 175 -1.77 -5.27 17.91
CA ASP A 175 -2.11 -4.68 19.22
C ASP A 175 -2.66 -3.25 19.03
N THR A 176 -2.02 -2.42 18.20
CA THR A 176 -2.46 -1.05 17.92
C THR A 176 -3.81 -0.99 17.22
N VAL A 177 -4.04 -1.82 16.19
CA VAL A 177 -5.33 -1.84 15.48
C VAL A 177 -6.45 -2.33 16.42
N ALA A 178 -6.18 -3.34 17.26
CA ALA A 178 -7.15 -3.81 18.23
C ALA A 178 -7.50 -2.74 19.27
N GLN A 179 -6.51 -2.07 19.85
CA GLN A 179 -6.72 -1.00 20.82
C GLN A 179 -7.54 0.15 20.23
N GLU A 180 -7.23 0.57 19.01
CA GLU A 180 -7.99 1.62 18.32
C GLU A 180 -9.44 1.19 18.06
N THR A 181 -9.64 -0.04 17.59
CA THR A 181 -10.99 -0.59 17.36
C THR A 181 -11.81 -0.60 18.66
N GLN A 182 -11.21 -1.01 19.76
CA GLN A 182 -11.84 -1.04 21.08
C GLN A 182 -12.17 0.37 21.59
N ALA A 183 -11.26 1.33 21.42
CA ALA A 183 -11.46 2.72 21.80
C ALA A 183 -12.61 3.38 21.02
N LEU A 184 -12.73 3.06 19.73
CA LEU A 184 -13.74 3.62 18.84
C LEU A 184 -15.10 2.92 18.95
N ALA A 185 -15.19 1.75 19.58
CA ALA A 185 -16.39 0.90 19.59
C ALA A 185 -17.67 1.58 20.13
N ARG A 186 -17.54 2.65 20.91
CA ARG A 186 -18.68 3.41 21.47
C ARG A 186 -19.13 4.60 20.61
N ILE A 187 -18.25 5.10 19.74
CA ILE A 187 -18.45 6.39 19.06
C ILE A 187 -18.43 6.27 17.53
N ALA A 188 -17.73 5.27 16.98
CA ALA A 188 -17.60 5.09 15.55
C ALA A 188 -18.82 4.39 14.94
N SER A 189 -19.00 4.62 13.65
CA SER A 189 -20.01 3.92 12.86
C SER A 189 -19.70 2.42 12.72
N PRO A 190 -20.71 1.56 12.52
CA PRO A 190 -20.47 0.14 12.30
C PRO A 190 -19.66 -0.14 11.01
N GLU A 191 -19.66 0.76 10.03
CA GLU A 191 -18.82 0.70 8.82
C GLU A 191 -17.33 0.88 9.16
N GLU A 192 -16.98 1.92 9.93
CA GLU A 192 -15.60 2.21 10.34
C GLU A 192 -15.03 1.08 11.20
N LEU A 193 -15.80 0.59 12.17
CA LEU A 193 -15.39 -0.55 12.99
C LEU A 193 -15.14 -1.80 12.13
N ARG A 194 -15.99 -2.09 11.14
CA ARG A 194 -15.79 -3.21 10.22
C ARG A 194 -14.50 -3.06 9.41
N GLU A 195 -14.14 -1.84 9.02
CA GLU A 195 -12.89 -1.60 8.31
C GLU A 195 -11.67 -1.88 9.19
N LEU A 196 -11.68 -1.42 10.44
CA LEU A 196 -10.59 -1.68 11.39
C LEU A 196 -10.46 -3.17 11.72
N VAL A 197 -11.57 -3.87 11.94
CA VAL A 197 -11.55 -5.33 12.14
C VAL A 197 -11.02 -6.06 10.91
N ARG A 198 -11.38 -5.62 9.70
CA ARG A 198 -10.82 -6.18 8.45
C ARG A 198 -9.31 -5.93 8.33
N TRP A 199 -8.79 -4.82 8.86
CA TRP A 199 -7.35 -4.58 8.91
C TRP A 199 -6.68 -5.50 9.93
N TYR A 200 -7.25 -5.62 11.13
CA TYR A 200 -6.77 -6.54 12.17
C TYR A 200 -6.70 -7.99 11.64
N ASP A 201 -7.77 -8.45 10.98
CA ASP A 201 -7.86 -9.76 10.34
C ASP A 201 -6.73 -9.99 9.32
N LYS A 202 -6.47 -9.03 8.43
CA LYS A 202 -5.35 -9.14 7.49
C LYS A 202 -3.99 -9.19 8.19
N VAL A 203 -3.78 -8.39 9.23
CA VAL A 203 -2.51 -8.36 9.98
C VAL A 203 -2.30 -9.69 10.69
N VAL A 204 -3.33 -10.25 11.32
CA VAL A 204 -3.24 -11.53 12.04
C VAL A 204 -3.12 -12.71 11.07
N GLU A 205 -4.02 -12.85 10.10
CA GLU A 205 -4.04 -14.00 9.19
C GLU A 205 -2.90 -13.98 8.17
N ARG A 206 -2.75 -12.88 7.44
CA ARG A 206 -1.81 -12.80 6.31
C ARG A 206 -0.42 -12.31 6.73
N GLY A 207 -0.35 -11.58 7.83
CA GLY A 207 0.93 -11.15 8.39
C GLY A 207 1.44 -12.18 9.39
N LEU A 208 0.81 -12.21 10.55
CA LEU A 208 1.37 -12.82 11.75
C LEU A 208 1.39 -14.34 11.68
N ILE A 209 0.26 -14.98 11.34
CA ILE A 209 0.19 -16.44 11.20
C ILE A 209 1.12 -16.92 10.08
N GLN A 210 1.05 -16.31 8.89
CA GLN A 210 1.91 -16.71 7.77
C GLN A 210 3.41 -16.63 8.11
N GLN A 211 3.85 -15.52 8.73
CA GLN A 211 5.25 -15.37 9.14
C GLN A 211 5.62 -16.33 10.29
N ALA A 212 4.68 -16.67 11.17
CA ALA A 212 4.90 -17.63 12.25
C ALA A 212 5.06 -19.05 11.70
N GLU A 213 4.31 -19.44 10.67
CA GLU A 213 4.45 -20.73 9.99
C GLU A 213 5.83 -20.87 9.33
N GLU A 214 6.25 -19.84 8.59
CA GLU A 214 7.57 -19.79 7.93
C GLU A 214 8.71 -19.87 8.96
N TRP A 215 8.56 -19.17 10.08
CA TRP A 215 9.57 -19.15 11.14
C TRP A 215 9.60 -20.44 11.97
N ALA A 216 8.44 -21.03 12.29
CA ALA A 216 8.34 -22.27 13.03
C ALA A 216 9.06 -23.43 12.32
N ALA A 217 9.05 -23.45 10.98
CA ALA A 217 9.79 -24.44 10.20
C ALA A 217 11.32 -24.33 10.33
N GLN A 218 11.84 -23.16 10.73
CA GLN A 218 13.27 -22.87 10.85
C GLN A 218 13.72 -22.76 12.31
N MET A 219 12.77 -22.84 13.24
CA MET A 219 12.99 -22.66 14.67
C MET A 219 13.84 -23.78 15.23
N GLN A 220 14.92 -23.44 15.94
CA GLN A 220 15.84 -24.42 16.54
C GLN A 220 15.93 -24.29 18.06
N THR A 221 15.55 -23.13 18.60
CA THR A 221 15.79 -22.81 20.01
C THR A 221 14.50 -22.70 20.80
N GLU A 222 14.55 -23.13 22.07
CA GLU A 222 13.43 -22.98 23.01
C GLU A 222 13.06 -21.51 23.24
N ARG A 223 14.03 -20.59 23.08
CA ARG A 223 13.79 -19.16 23.17
C ARG A 223 12.85 -18.64 22.08
N GLU A 224 13.02 -19.10 20.84
CA GLU A 224 12.13 -18.73 19.73
C GLU A 224 10.72 -19.31 19.95
N ARG A 225 10.63 -20.54 20.48
CA ARG A 225 9.36 -21.14 20.88
C ARG A 225 8.65 -20.31 21.93
N GLN A 226 9.39 -19.83 22.93
CA GLN A 226 8.86 -18.95 23.96
C GLN A 226 8.34 -17.62 23.36
N GLN A 227 9.01 -17.07 22.34
CA GLN A 227 8.53 -15.87 21.65
C GLN A 227 7.20 -16.10 20.91
N LEU A 228 7.01 -17.26 20.27
CA LEU A 228 5.71 -17.61 19.69
C LEU A 228 4.62 -17.71 20.77
N LEU A 229 4.92 -18.34 21.91
CA LEU A 229 3.99 -18.47 23.03
C LEU A 229 3.62 -17.10 23.64
N GLU A 230 4.57 -16.18 23.75
CA GLU A 230 4.30 -14.81 24.19
C GLU A 230 3.35 -14.08 23.24
N MET A 231 3.52 -14.24 21.92
CA MET A 231 2.60 -13.67 20.93
C MET A 231 1.21 -14.29 20.99
N ALA A 232 1.11 -15.62 21.16
CA ALA A 232 -0.17 -16.26 21.40
C ALA A 232 -0.85 -15.71 22.67
N GLY A 233 -0.08 -15.48 23.74
CA GLY A 233 -0.57 -14.85 24.97
C GLY A 233 -1.15 -13.45 24.74
N ARG A 234 -0.54 -12.64 23.86
CA ARG A 234 -1.07 -11.31 23.50
C ARG A 234 -2.38 -11.39 22.72
N LEU A 235 -2.50 -12.32 21.77
CA LEU A 235 -3.74 -12.55 21.04
C LEU A 235 -4.86 -13.04 21.97
N ALA A 236 -4.54 -13.94 22.91
CA ALA A 236 -5.48 -14.39 23.95
C ALA A 236 -5.97 -13.21 24.81
N ALA A 237 -5.04 -12.36 25.26
CA ALA A 237 -5.37 -11.16 26.03
C ALA A 237 -6.26 -10.18 25.25
N THR A 238 -6.00 -10.02 23.95
CA THR A 238 -6.80 -9.19 23.05
C THR A 238 -8.22 -9.74 22.88
N ALA A 239 -8.37 -11.05 22.70
CA ALA A 239 -9.69 -11.69 22.64
C ALA A 239 -10.48 -11.45 23.93
N GLN A 240 -9.87 -11.72 25.07
CA GLN A 240 -10.51 -11.55 26.38
C GLN A 240 -10.90 -10.09 26.65
N ALA A 241 -10.00 -9.14 26.37
CA ALA A 241 -10.27 -7.71 26.53
C ALA A 241 -11.47 -7.28 25.66
N THR A 242 -11.53 -7.78 24.43
CA THR A 242 -12.62 -7.47 23.49
C THR A 242 -13.95 -8.06 23.95
N GLU A 243 -13.95 -9.27 24.49
CA GLU A 243 -15.15 -9.91 25.02
C GLU A 243 -15.70 -9.20 26.25
N ASN A 244 -14.82 -8.77 27.16
CA ASN A 244 -15.19 -7.98 28.33
C ASN A 244 -15.86 -6.65 27.94
N LEU A 245 -15.60 -6.12 26.74
CA LEU A 245 -16.22 -4.90 26.25
C LEU A 245 -17.64 -5.09 25.70
N LEU A 246 -18.01 -6.32 25.29
CA LEU A 246 -19.28 -6.59 24.59
C LEU A 246 -20.51 -6.15 25.37
N ASP A 247 -20.47 -6.26 26.71
CA ASP A 247 -21.57 -5.88 27.59
C ASP A 247 -21.70 -4.35 27.76
N THR A 248 -20.68 -3.58 27.37
CA THR A 248 -20.61 -2.12 27.59
C THR A 248 -20.73 -1.31 26.30
N VAL A 249 -20.72 -1.96 25.14
CA VAL A 249 -20.79 -1.30 23.83
C VAL A 249 -22.20 -1.37 23.24
N PRO A 250 -22.58 -0.42 22.36
CA PRO A 250 -23.84 -0.46 21.65
C PRO A 250 -24.05 -1.78 20.86
N PRO A 251 -25.30 -2.26 20.68
CA PRO A 251 -25.57 -3.52 20.00
C PRO A 251 -24.99 -3.65 18.58
N HIS A 252 -24.89 -2.54 17.84
CA HIS A 252 -24.33 -2.54 16.49
C HIS A 252 -22.81 -2.81 16.47
N ALA A 253 -22.09 -2.44 17.53
CA ALA A 253 -20.64 -2.69 17.65
C ALA A 253 -20.34 -4.11 18.14
N GLN A 254 -21.27 -4.74 18.87
CA GLN A 254 -21.07 -6.08 19.46
C GLN A 254 -20.74 -7.14 18.41
N LEU A 255 -21.42 -7.15 17.27
CA LEU A 255 -21.15 -8.11 16.19
C LEU A 255 -19.72 -7.96 15.65
N VAL A 256 -19.28 -6.72 15.44
CA VAL A 256 -17.96 -6.41 14.90
C VAL A 256 -16.86 -6.76 15.91
N LEU A 257 -17.06 -6.47 17.20
CA LEU A 257 -16.12 -6.84 18.25
C LEU A 257 -16.04 -8.36 18.47
N ARG A 258 -17.16 -9.09 18.35
CA ARG A 258 -17.13 -10.58 18.38
C ARG A 258 -16.25 -11.14 17.27
N GLN A 259 -16.29 -10.56 16.08
CA GLN A 259 -15.42 -10.97 14.99
C GLN A 259 -13.94 -10.72 15.32
N LEU A 260 -13.59 -9.56 15.89
CA LEU A 260 -12.22 -9.28 16.33
C LEU A 260 -11.73 -10.29 17.39
N ALA A 261 -12.56 -10.57 18.40
CA ALA A 261 -12.25 -11.55 19.44
C ALA A 261 -12.07 -12.96 18.85
N GLN A 262 -12.93 -13.35 17.91
CA GLN A 262 -12.82 -14.62 17.20
C GLN A 262 -11.51 -14.73 16.42
N THR A 263 -11.18 -13.73 15.59
CA THR A 263 -9.91 -13.70 14.84
C THR A 263 -8.70 -13.80 15.79
N ALA A 264 -8.75 -13.10 16.93
CA ALA A 264 -7.68 -13.16 17.93
C ALA A 264 -7.53 -14.58 18.53
N ARG A 265 -8.63 -15.25 18.92
CA ARG A 265 -8.61 -16.65 19.40
C ARG A 265 -8.10 -17.63 18.35
N GLU A 266 -8.55 -17.48 17.11
CA GLU A 266 -8.09 -18.34 16.01
C GLU A 266 -6.58 -18.16 15.77
N GLY A 267 -6.09 -16.92 15.82
CA GLY A 267 -4.66 -16.62 15.77
C GLY A 267 -3.87 -17.23 16.93
N GLU A 268 -4.35 -17.07 18.16
CA GLU A 268 -3.76 -17.69 19.35
C GLU A 268 -3.63 -19.21 19.16
N HIS A 269 -4.72 -19.89 18.81
CA HIS A 269 -4.74 -21.34 18.65
C HIS A 269 -3.78 -21.82 17.56
N LYS A 270 -3.71 -21.12 16.42
CA LYS A 270 -2.78 -21.44 15.34
C LYS A 270 -1.32 -21.30 15.80
N ILE A 271 -0.97 -20.20 16.48
CA ILE A 271 0.39 -19.98 16.96
C ILE A 271 0.79 -21.00 18.04
N LYS A 272 -0.10 -21.31 19.00
CA LYS A 272 0.15 -22.36 20.01
C LYS A 272 0.48 -23.70 19.36
N ARG A 273 -0.31 -24.10 18.35
CA ARG A 273 -0.07 -25.31 17.58
C ARG A 273 1.31 -25.30 16.89
N LEU A 274 1.71 -24.17 16.31
CA LEU A 274 3.03 -24.01 15.67
C LEU A 274 4.17 -24.08 16.68
N SER A 275 3.93 -23.66 17.93
CA SER A 275 4.89 -23.84 19.02
C SER A 275 4.91 -25.26 19.57
N GLY A 276 4.09 -26.20 19.08
CA GLY A 276 4.07 -27.59 19.57
C GLY A 276 3.43 -27.77 20.95
N THR A 277 2.52 -26.88 21.34
CA THR A 277 1.65 -26.98 22.53
C THR A 277 0.19 -27.07 22.11
#